data_AF-A0A845KT90-F1
#
_entry.id   AF-A0A845KT90-F1
#
_cell.length_a   1.000
_cell.length_b   1.000
_cell.length_c   1.000
_cell.angle_alpha   90.00
_cell.angle_beta   90.00
_cell.angle_gamma   90.00
#
_symmetry.space_group_name_H-M   'P 1'
#
loop_
_entity.id
_entity.type
_entity.pdbx_description
1 polymer ?
#
loop_
_entity_poly.entity_id
_entity_poly.type
_entity_poly.pdbx_seq_one_letter_code
_entity_poly.pdbx_strand_id
1 'polypeptide(L)' 'MQLDYKNIIIKHYALSMSGSEIARQTGFSKPSVNDFLRAFKKCEDLNYPLPAGITNYGNALKVYALLYPNKLEVVNPRK' A
#
# COMPACT_ATOMS: atom_id res chain seq x y z
N MET A 1 13.84 5.31 -3.24
CA MET A 1 13.41 4.21 -2.34
C MET A 1 12.03 3.75 -2.78
N GLN A 2 11.86 2.47 -3.09
CA GLN A 2 10.59 1.89 -3.50
C GLN A 2 9.72 1.66 -2.25
N LEU A 3 8.44 2.04 -2.27
CA LEU A 3 7.55 1.78 -1.14
C LEU A 3 7.40 0.27 -0.94
N ASP A 4 7.76 -0.21 0.26
CA ASP A 4 7.55 -1.60 0.65
C ASP A 4 6.14 -1.78 1.24
N TYR A 5 5.15 -1.75 0.35
CA TYR A 5 3.73 -1.86 0.71
C TYR A 5 3.41 -3.15 1.46
N LYS A 6 4.08 -4.25 1.09
CA LYS A 6 3.93 -5.54 1.79
C LYS A 6 4.34 -5.41 3.26
N ASN A 7 5.42 -4.68 3.54
CA ASN A 7 5.87 -4.43 4.92
C ASN A 7 4.86 -3.60 5.72
N ILE A 8 4.25 -2.57 5.11
CA ILE A 8 3.19 -1.78 5.77
C ILE A 8 1.97 -2.67 6.13
N ILE A 9 1.53 -3.51 5.19
CA ILE A 9 0.38 -4.43 5.40
C ILE A 9 0.69 -5.44 6.50
N ILE A 10 1.86 -6.10 6.45
CA ILE A 10 2.26 -7.09 7.46
C ILE A 10 2.34 -6.45 8.85
N LYS A 11 3.00 -5.29 8.97
CA LYS A 11 3.09 -4.59 10.26
C LYS A 11 1.72 -4.22 10.82
N HIS A 12 0.79 -3.78 9.98
CA HIS A 12 -0.54 -3.42 10.45
C HIS A 12 -1.39 -4.65 10.84
N TYR A 13 -1.52 -5.64 9.95
CA TYR A 13 -2.46 -6.75 10.15
C TYR A 13 -1.88 -7.93 10.93
N ALA A 14 -0.58 -8.20 10.82
CA ALA A 14 0.07 -9.29 11.56
C ALA A 14 0.60 -8.84 12.92
N LEU A 15 1.16 -7.64 13.00
CA LEU A 15 1.80 -7.12 14.21
C LEU A 15 0.94 -6.10 14.97
N SER A 16 -0.29 -5.83 14.51
CA SER A 16 -1.22 -4.86 15.11
C SER A 16 -0.63 -3.45 15.31
N MET A 17 0.36 -3.07 14.50
CA MET A 17 0.99 -1.75 14.60
C MET A 17 0.05 -0.65 14.08
N SER A 18 0.04 0.48 14.78
CA SER A 18 -0.65 1.68 14.32
C SER A 18 0.08 2.32 13.13
N GLY A 19 -0.65 3.11 12.33
CA GLY A 19 -0.03 3.86 11.22
C GLY A 19 1.06 4.84 11.68
N SER A 20 0.99 5.33 12.92
CA SER A 20 2.05 6.18 13.51
C SER A 20 3.34 5.40 13.78
N GLU A 21 3.23 4.18 14.32
CA GLU A 21 4.40 3.33 14.57
C GLU A 21 5.05 2.88 13.27
N ILE A 22 4.23 2.54 12.28
CA ILE A 22 4.70 2.16 10.94
C ILE A 22 5.43 3.33 10.28
N ALA A 23 4.86 4.54 10.32
CA ALA A 23 5.49 5.75 9.78
C ALA A 23 6.88 5.99 10.38
N ARG A 24 7.00 5.89 11.72
CA ARG A 24 8.28 6.04 12.42
C ARG A 24 9.32 5.01 11.98
N GLN A 25 8.92 3.75 11.76
CA GLN A 25 9.84 2.68 11.38
C GLN A 25 10.19 2.65 9.90
N THR A 26 9.33 3.20 9.04
CA THR A 26 9.52 3.16 7.58
C THR A 26 10.09 4.47 7.03
N GLY A 27 10.09 5.55 7.82
CA GLY A 27 10.48 6.88 7.39
C GLY A 27 9.43 7.59 6.52
N PHE A 28 8.25 6.99 6.32
CA PHE A 28 7.14 7.61 5.59
C PHE A 28 6.33 8.55 6.49
N SER A 29 5.62 9.48 5.85
CA SER A 29 4.69 10.35 6.58
C SER A 29 3.51 9.54 7.13
N LYS A 30 3.06 9.90 8.35
CA LYS A 30 1.88 9.31 8.97
C LYS A 30 0.62 9.43 8.09
N PRO A 31 0.33 10.56 7.42
CA PRO A 31 -0.78 10.65 6.48
C PRO A 31 -0.67 9.62 5.35
N SER A 32 0.47 9.54 4.66
CA SER A 32 0.68 8.60 3.56
C SER A 32 0.45 7.13 3.97
N VAL A 33 0.94 6.74 5.15
CA VAL A 33 0.73 5.38 5.68
C VAL A 33 -0.75 5.12 5.95
N ASN A 34 -1.45 6.06 6.59
CA ASN A 34 -2.86 5.88 6.93
C ASN A 34 -3.77 5.89 5.70
N ASP A 35 -3.48 6.72 4.69
CA ASP A 35 -4.23 6.74 3.44
C ASP A 35 -4.05 5.41 2.70
N PHE A 36 -2.83 4.89 2.64
CA PHE A 36 -2.57 3.56 2.10
C PHE A 36 -3.36 2.46 2.83
N LEU A 37 -3.34 2.43 4.17
CA LEU A 37 -4.09 1.43 4.94
C LEU A 37 -5.60 1.52 4.70
N ARG A 38 -6.15 2.74 4.59
CA ARG A 38 -7.56 2.98 4.27
C ARG A 38 -7.92 2.49 2.87
N ALA A 39 -7.06 2.75 1.89
CA ALA A 39 -7.26 2.30 0.52
C ALA A 39 -7.16 0.78 0.42
N PHE A 40 -6.20 0.15 1.10
CA PHE A 40 -6.09 -1.29 1.18
C PHE A 40 -7.35 -1.92 1.79
N LYS A 41 -7.87 -1.38 2.90
CA LYS A 41 -9.11 -1.87 3.53
C LYS A 41 -10.34 -1.81 2.60
N LYS A 42 -10.36 -0.87 1.66
CA LYS A 42 -11.44 -0.71 0.66
C LYS A 42 -11.21 -1.53 -0.62
N CYS A 43 -10.04 -2.13 -0.77
CA CYS A 43 -9.70 -2.89 -1.97
C CYS A 43 -10.41 -4.26 -1.90
N GLU A 44 -11.42 -4.48 -2.73
CA GLU A 44 -12.15 -5.75 -2.78
C GLU A 44 -11.28 -6.88 -3.35
N ASP A 45 -10.32 -6.50 -4.20
CA ASP A 45 -9.40 -7.37 -4.92
C ASP A 45 -8.20 -7.88 -4.10
N LEU A 46 -7.89 -7.22 -2.98
CA LEU A 46 -6.74 -7.53 -2.14
C LEU A 46 -7.16 -7.49 -0.68
N ASN A 47 -7.12 -8.65 -0.03
CA ASN A 47 -7.34 -8.76 1.41
C ASN A 47 -6.10 -9.34 2.10
N TYR A 48 -6.06 -9.17 3.42
CA TYR A 48 -5.12 -9.88 4.28
C TYR A 48 -5.78 -11.19 4.78
N PRO A 49 -5.07 -12.34 4.79
CA PRO A 49 -3.69 -12.56 4.36
C PRO A 49 -3.52 -12.38 2.86
N LEU A 50 -2.38 -11.80 2.46
CA LEU A 50 -2.09 -11.51 1.07
C LEU A 50 -2.04 -12.79 0.22
N PRO A 51 -2.56 -12.77 -1.03
CA PRO A 51 -2.49 -13.92 -1.92
C PRO A 51 -1.05 -14.40 -2.16
N ALA A 52 -0.87 -15.71 -2.21
CA ALA A 52 0.43 -16.31 -2.53
C ALA A 52 0.90 -15.84 -3.93
N GLY A 53 2.14 -15.36 -4.02
CA GLY A 53 2.72 -14.86 -5.27
C GLY A 53 2.46 -13.39 -5.59
N ILE A 54 1.76 -12.64 -4.73
CA ILE A 54 1.59 -11.19 -4.95
C ILE A 54 2.94 -10.46 -4.85
N THR A 55 3.25 -9.64 -5.86
CA THR A 55 4.48 -8.83 -5.88
C THR A 55 4.25 -7.46 -5.24
N ASN A 56 5.31 -6.78 -4.78
CA ASN A 56 5.21 -5.41 -4.27
C ASN A 56 4.59 -4.45 -5.31
N TYR A 57 4.82 -4.70 -6.61
CA TYR A 57 4.23 -3.94 -7.71
C TYR A 57 2.74 -4.25 -7.91
N GLY A 58 2.31 -5.51 -7.77
CA GLY A 58 0.90 -5.90 -7.85
C GLY A 58 0.05 -5.31 -6.72
N ASN A 59 0.61 -5.23 -5.51
CA ASN A 59 0.00 -4.53 -4.37
C ASN A 59 -0.09 -3.01 -4.61
N ALA A 60 0.99 -2.41 -5.11
CA ALA A 60 1.04 -0.98 -5.39
C ALA A 60 -0.01 -0.58 -6.43
N LEU A 61 -0.08 -1.29 -7.57
CA LEU A 61 -0.95 -0.90 -8.69
C LEU A 61 -2.43 -0.83 -8.29
N LYS A 62 -2.92 -1.85 -7.58
CA LYS A 62 -4.33 -1.93 -7.18
C LYS A 62 -4.70 -0.90 -6.11
N VAL A 63 -3.82 -0.66 -5.14
CA VAL A 63 -4.10 0.29 -4.06
C VAL A 63 -3.85 1.74 -4.49
N TYR A 64 -2.82 2.03 -5.30
CA TYR A 64 -2.57 3.37 -5.83
C TYR A 64 -3.65 3.84 -6.81
N ALA A 65 -4.20 2.92 -7.63
CA ALA A 65 -5.32 3.24 -8.52
C ALA A 65 -6.55 3.76 -7.75
N LEU A 66 -6.78 3.27 -6.53
CA LEU A 66 -7.86 3.73 -5.65
C LEU A 66 -7.55 5.07 -4.97
N LEU A 67 -6.27 5.37 -4.68
CA LEU A 67 -5.84 6.62 -4.04
C LEU A 67 -5.75 7.80 -5.02
N TYR A 68 -5.39 7.53 -6.27
CA TYR A 68 -5.20 8.55 -7.29
C TYR A 68 -5.86 8.13 -8.62
N PRO A 69 -7.20 8.05 -8.67
CA PRO A 69 -7.92 7.55 -9.85
C PRO A 69 -7.63 8.34 -11.13
N ASN A 70 -7.27 9.62 -11.00
CA ASN A 70 -6.97 10.53 -12.11
C ASN A 70 -5.47 10.64 -12.47
N LYS A 71 -4.56 9.84 -11.87
CA LYS A 71 -3.10 9.88 -12.17
C LYS A 71 -2.56 8.63 -12.85
N LEU A 72 -3.42 7.74 -13.32
CA LEU A 72 -3.01 6.48 -13.96
C LEU A 72 -2.30 6.67 -15.32
N GLU A 73 -2.26 7.88 -15.88
CA GLU A 73 -1.47 8.17 -17.10
C GLU A 73 0.05 8.18 -16.88
N VAL A 74 0.56 8.19 -15.64
CA VAL A 74 1.99 8.44 -15.37
C VAL A 74 2.81 7.17 -15.07
N VAL A 75 2.20 5.97 -15.07
CA VAL A 75 2.92 4.71 -14.74
C VAL A 75 3.01 3.75 -15.93
N ASN A 76 2.88 4.25 -17.16
CA ASN A 76 3.25 3.50 -18.36
C ASN A 76 4.26 4.31 -19.20
N PRO A 77 5.57 4.03 -19.09
CA PRO A 77 6.60 4.71 -19.89
C PRO A 77 6.61 4.27 -21.38
N ARG A 78 5.56 3.60 -21.87
CA ARG A 78 5.40 3.21 -23.27
C ARG A 78 4.14 3.79 -23.93
N LYS A 79 3.88 5.07 -23.69
CA LYS A 79 3.23 5.93 -24.69
C LYS A 79 4.09 7.17 -24.88
#